data_AF-A0A644WNX8-F1
#
_entry.id   AF-A0A644WNX8-F1
#
_cell.length_a   1.000
_cell.length_b   1.000
_cell.length_c   1.000
_cell.angle_alpha   90.00
_cell.angle_beta   90.00
_cell.angle_gamma   90.00
#
_symmetry.space_group_name_H-M   'P 1'
#
loop_
_entity.id
_entity.type
_entity.pdbx_description
1 polymer ?
#
loop_
_entity_poly.entity_id
_entity_poly.type
_entity_poly.pdbx_seq_one_letter_code
_entity_poly.pdbx_strand_id
1 'polypeptide(L)'
;MNKEKWNEICFLLFDSIRFDISENDFEKNIVQALRVLDWKMYSGDIEIRSSIPIGAVNKITPDFVIKSSGNKKLFVIEIKQPSIPLTSKFQQQLFSYMRQLKLEYGILIGQEIQIFYDGDLSNQEDPILLETINFTKDNEKGLKFVELFAKGSFNRESLKSYTISALKKINRREEHKFLTKKLLSESYQNKIRELIKQDFLNEYDGELIDAVLKEVKIEIKQKNTEQNLRELPKNQLNQQGNIDHSPATLPIELNPSSESEFKRRLLSTKKAYITTFYNNGTTKQKVWNALRFGEDSNVLGNLRSRSEFRNGEWQKLGIEKVYVSIDK
;
A
#
# COMPACT_ATOMS: atom_id res chain seq x y z
N MET A 1 -19.28 17.48 -14.82
CA MET A 1 -19.87 16.88 -13.60
C MET A 1 -18.90 16.04 -12.77
N ASN A 2 -18.49 14.81 -13.15
CA ASN A 2 -17.60 13.99 -12.27
C ASN A 2 -16.25 14.66 -11.99
N LYS A 3 -15.70 15.34 -13.01
CA LYS A 3 -14.46 16.13 -12.90
C LYS A 3 -14.57 17.26 -11.88
N GLU A 4 -15.65 18.04 -11.95
CA GLU A 4 -15.90 19.15 -11.02
C GLU A 4 -16.09 18.64 -9.61
N LYS A 5 -16.91 17.59 -9.43
CA LYS A 5 -17.13 16.94 -8.13
C LYS A 5 -15.82 16.44 -7.50
N TRP A 6 -14.96 15.79 -8.29
CA TRP A 6 -13.66 15.32 -7.79
C TRP A 6 -12.75 16.48 -7.40
N ASN A 7 -12.69 17.53 -8.20
CA ASN A 7 -11.84 18.68 -7.91
C ASN A 7 -12.34 19.47 -6.69
N GLU A 8 -13.66 19.51 -6.47
CA GLU A 8 -14.25 20.08 -5.25
C GLU A 8 -13.93 19.22 -4.02
N ILE A 9 -13.99 17.89 -4.13
CA ILE A 9 -13.54 16.97 -3.06
C ILE A 9 -12.06 17.21 -2.74
N CYS A 10 -11.18 17.34 -3.75
CA CYS A 10 -9.76 17.67 -3.53
C CYS A 10 -9.61 19.00 -2.80
N PHE A 11 -10.40 20.01 -3.18
CA PHE A 11 -10.35 21.30 -2.52
C PHE A 11 -10.73 21.18 -1.03
N LEU A 12 -11.86 20.55 -0.72
CA LEU A 12 -12.38 20.42 0.64
C LEU A 12 -11.51 19.57 1.56
N LEU A 13 -10.89 18.51 1.03
CA LEU A 13 -10.16 17.52 1.82
C LEU A 13 -8.65 17.70 1.79
N PHE A 14 -8.12 18.61 0.96
CA PHE A 14 -6.69 18.81 0.83
C PHE A 14 -6.30 20.29 0.61
N ASP A 15 -6.77 20.94 -0.47
CA ASP A 15 -6.28 22.29 -0.82
C ASP A 15 -6.68 23.37 0.20
N SER A 16 -7.88 23.28 0.78
CA SER A 16 -8.46 24.31 1.65
C SER A 16 -8.18 24.12 3.13
N ILE A 17 -7.41 23.09 3.50
CA ILE A 17 -7.19 22.70 4.89
C ILE A 17 -5.71 22.80 5.25
N ARG A 18 -5.43 23.01 6.54
CA ARG A 18 -4.07 22.83 7.06
C ARG A 18 -3.81 21.34 7.24
N PHE A 19 -2.60 20.89 6.97
CA PHE A 19 -2.22 19.48 7.07
C PHE A 19 -2.43 18.90 8.48
N ASP A 20 -2.25 19.73 9.52
CA ASP A 20 -2.40 19.41 10.94
C ASP A 20 -3.82 19.66 11.49
N ILE A 21 -4.83 19.74 10.62
CA ILE A 21 -6.23 19.92 11.02
C ILE A 21 -6.68 18.82 12.01
N SER A 22 -7.47 19.22 13.00
CA SER A 22 -8.05 18.28 13.97
C SER A 22 -9.02 17.30 13.28
N GLU A 23 -9.14 16.08 13.81
CA GLU A 23 -10.06 15.07 13.24
C GLU A 23 -11.52 15.56 13.24
N ASN A 24 -11.93 16.30 14.27
CA ASN A 24 -13.28 16.88 14.36
C ASN A 24 -13.55 17.96 13.29
N ASP A 25 -12.55 18.79 12.96
CA ASP A 25 -12.71 19.78 11.89
C ASP A 25 -12.61 19.12 10.51
N PHE A 26 -11.77 18.10 10.37
CA PHE A 26 -11.71 17.28 9.16
C PHE A 26 -13.04 16.56 8.91
N GLU A 27 -13.71 16.05 9.94
CA GLU A 27 -15.04 15.45 9.87
C GLU A 27 -16.06 16.39 9.19
N LYS A 28 -16.02 17.70 9.51
CA LYS A 28 -16.90 18.70 8.88
C LYS A 28 -16.65 18.82 7.38
N ASN A 29 -15.39 18.76 6.95
CA ASN A 29 -15.01 18.79 5.54
C ASN A 29 -15.43 17.51 4.82
N ILE A 30 -15.32 16.35 5.48
CA ILE A 30 -15.81 15.07 4.97
C ILE A 30 -17.33 15.13 4.75
N VAL A 31 -18.08 15.72 5.67
CA VAL A 31 -19.52 15.94 5.49
C VAL A 31 -19.81 16.82 4.26
N GLN A 32 -19.02 17.87 4.00
CA GLN A 32 -19.17 18.66 2.77
C GLN A 32 -18.81 17.85 1.53
N ALA A 33 -17.71 17.09 1.54
CA ALA A 33 -17.32 16.23 0.42
C ALA A 33 -18.38 15.16 0.10
N LEU A 34 -19.03 14.60 1.13
CA LEU A 34 -20.16 13.68 0.96
C LEU A 34 -21.38 14.37 0.34
N ARG A 35 -21.64 15.65 0.65
CA ARG A 35 -22.69 16.44 -0.01
C ARG A 35 -22.41 16.67 -1.49
N VAL A 36 -21.15 16.85 -1.90
CA VAL A 36 -20.75 16.92 -3.32
C VAL A 36 -21.09 15.61 -4.06
N LEU A 37 -21.01 14.49 -3.36
CA LEU A 37 -21.45 13.17 -3.83
C LEU A 37 -22.97 12.95 -3.71
N ASP A 38 -23.74 13.98 -3.35
CA ASP A 38 -25.19 13.98 -3.14
C ASP A 38 -25.69 13.15 -1.93
N TRP A 39 -24.79 12.75 -1.02
CA TRP A 39 -25.15 12.15 0.26
C TRP A 39 -25.47 13.24 1.28
N LYS A 40 -26.66 13.20 1.89
CA LYS A 40 -27.15 14.29 2.73
C LYS A 40 -27.61 13.74 4.09
N MET A 41 -27.19 14.43 5.16
CA MET A 41 -27.57 14.07 6.53
C MET A 41 -29.08 14.22 6.77
N TYR A 42 -29.70 15.29 6.26
CA TYR A 42 -31.12 15.57 6.51
C TYR A 42 -32.07 14.54 5.86
N SER A 43 -31.63 13.87 4.78
CA SER A 43 -32.36 12.76 4.16
C SER A 43 -32.07 11.41 4.83
N GLY A 44 -31.28 11.38 5.90
CA GLY A 44 -30.91 10.16 6.60
C GLY A 44 -29.92 9.28 5.84
N ASP A 45 -29.25 9.81 4.81
CA ASP A 45 -28.29 9.03 4.01
C ASP A 45 -26.98 8.74 4.76
N ILE A 46 -26.69 9.51 5.82
CA ILE A 46 -25.44 9.48 6.57
C ILE A 46 -25.77 9.29 8.05
N GLU A 47 -25.28 8.22 8.65
CA GLU A 47 -25.22 8.05 10.11
C GLU A 47 -23.82 8.39 10.60
N ILE A 48 -23.70 9.39 11.46
CA ILE A 48 -22.43 9.80 12.06
C ILE A 48 -22.28 9.15 13.44
N ARG A 49 -21.13 8.54 13.70
CA ARG A 49 -20.77 7.96 15.01
C ARG A 49 -21.86 7.04 15.59
N SER A 50 -22.39 6.13 14.77
CA SER A 50 -23.44 5.21 15.20
C SER A 50 -22.87 4.15 16.13
N SER A 51 -23.31 4.15 17.40
CA SER A 51 -22.82 3.18 18.39
C SER A 51 -23.49 1.81 18.18
N ILE A 52 -22.69 0.81 17.83
CA ILE A 52 -23.14 -0.55 17.55
C ILE A 52 -22.67 -1.46 18.69
N PRO A 53 -23.57 -2.17 19.39
CA PRO A 53 -23.19 -3.10 20.44
C PRO A 53 -22.47 -4.32 19.86
N ILE A 54 -21.38 -4.71 20.51
CA ILE A 54 -20.64 -5.95 20.28
C ILE A 54 -20.69 -6.78 21.57
N GLY A 55 -21.53 -7.82 21.55
CA GLY A 55 -21.78 -8.63 22.74
C GLY A 55 -22.44 -7.82 23.87
N ALA A 56 -22.25 -8.25 25.11
CA ALA A 56 -22.93 -7.67 26.26
C ALA A 56 -22.34 -6.34 26.76
N VAL A 57 -21.06 -6.05 26.47
CA VAL A 57 -20.31 -4.95 27.12
C VAL A 57 -19.68 -3.96 26.13
N ASN A 58 -19.21 -4.43 24.98
CA ASN A 58 -18.41 -3.59 24.08
C ASN A 58 -19.30 -2.88 23.06
N LYS A 59 -18.82 -1.75 22.56
CA LYS A 59 -19.46 -1.00 21.47
C LYS A 59 -18.41 -0.56 20.48
N ILE A 60 -18.75 -0.56 19.20
CA ILE A 60 -17.97 0.08 18.14
C ILE A 60 -18.72 1.29 17.62
N THR A 61 -17.98 2.27 17.13
CA THR A 61 -18.54 3.54 16.67
C THR A 61 -17.79 3.96 15.40
N PRO A 62 -18.23 3.50 14.21
CA PRO A 62 -17.70 4.01 12.95
C PRO A 62 -17.98 5.50 12.80
N ASP A 63 -17.07 6.23 12.15
CA ASP A 63 -17.25 7.67 11.91
C ASP A 63 -18.47 7.94 11.03
N PHE A 64 -18.61 7.22 9.90
CA PHE A 64 -19.77 7.35 9.04
C PHE A 64 -20.26 6.01 8.50
N VAL A 65 -21.59 5.83 8.45
CA VAL A 65 -22.24 4.77 7.69
C VAL A 65 -23.15 5.40 6.64
N ILE A 66 -22.92 5.06 5.38
CA ILE A 66 -23.71 5.56 4.25
C ILE A 66 -24.86 4.59 3.96
N LYS A 67 -26.05 5.14 3.76
CA LYS A 67 -27.30 4.40 3.56
C LYS A 67 -27.99 4.83 2.27
N SER A 68 -28.67 3.88 1.65
CA SER A 68 -29.66 4.17 0.61
C SER A 68 -30.91 4.81 1.19
N SER A 69 -31.75 5.38 0.32
CA SER A 69 -33.06 5.91 0.68
C SER A 69 -34.01 4.87 1.31
N GLY A 70 -33.76 3.57 1.10
CA GLY A 70 -34.48 2.47 1.75
C GLY A 70 -33.87 2.05 3.10
N ASN A 71 -33.04 2.88 3.73
CA ASN A 71 -32.33 2.63 5.00
C ASN A 71 -31.36 1.43 4.99
N LYS A 72 -31.07 0.86 3.81
CA LYS A 72 -30.06 -0.18 3.65
C LYS A 72 -28.66 0.43 3.71
N LYS A 73 -27.81 -0.06 4.60
CA LYS A 73 -26.38 0.32 4.72
C LYS A 73 -25.62 -0.13 3.46
N LEU A 74 -24.82 0.77 2.90
CA LEU A 74 -24.14 0.60 1.62
C LEU A 74 -22.64 0.40 1.79
N PHE A 75 -21.99 1.30 2.53
CA PHE A 75 -20.57 1.24 2.86
C PHE A 75 -20.29 2.06 4.12
N VAL A 76 -19.15 1.81 4.75
CA VAL A 76 -18.70 2.49 5.97
C VAL A 76 -17.46 3.33 5.67
N ILE A 77 -17.32 4.46 6.33
CA ILE A 77 -16.16 5.34 6.21
C ILE A 77 -15.54 5.52 7.58
N GLU A 78 -14.22 5.32 7.65
CA GLU A 78 -13.37 5.72 8.78
C GLU A 78 -12.51 6.90 8.33
N ILE A 79 -12.34 7.89 9.19
CA ILE A 79 -11.50 9.05 8.90
C ILE A 79 -10.31 9.13 9.85
N LYS A 80 -9.21 9.69 9.38
CA LYS A 80 -8.05 10.04 10.21
C LYS A 80 -7.53 11.40 9.80
N GLN A 81 -6.82 12.06 10.71
CA GLN A 81 -6.17 13.33 10.41
C GLN A 81 -5.24 13.19 9.19
N PRO A 82 -5.28 14.15 8.24
CA PRO A 82 -4.41 14.12 7.06
C PRO A 82 -2.91 14.08 7.40
N SER A 83 -2.50 14.64 8.54
CA SER A 83 -1.11 14.61 8.99
C SER A 83 -0.60 13.24 9.42
N ILE A 84 -1.50 12.28 9.64
CA ILE A 84 -1.16 10.96 10.17
C ILE A 84 -1.16 9.94 9.02
N PRO A 85 -0.04 9.25 8.77
CA PRO A 85 0.00 8.18 7.78
C PRO A 85 -1.03 7.09 8.08
N LEU A 86 -1.69 6.59 7.04
CA LEU A 86 -2.64 5.49 7.19
C LEU A 86 -1.87 4.20 7.52
N THR A 87 -2.17 3.61 8.68
CA THR A 87 -1.49 2.41 9.19
C THR A 87 -2.41 1.20 9.20
N SER A 88 -1.83 0.00 9.32
CA SER A 88 -2.58 -1.25 9.48
C SER A 88 -3.53 -1.23 10.69
N LYS A 89 -3.24 -0.45 11.74
CA LYS A 89 -4.14 -0.30 12.88
C LYS A 89 -5.47 0.36 12.48
N PHE A 90 -5.42 1.42 11.68
CA PHE A 90 -6.63 2.12 11.21
C PHE A 90 -7.41 1.26 10.22
N GLN A 91 -6.71 0.49 9.38
CA GLN A 91 -7.34 -0.48 8.49
C GLN A 91 -8.10 -1.55 9.29
N GLN A 92 -7.48 -2.14 10.31
CA GLN A 92 -8.12 -3.15 11.17
C GLN A 92 -9.36 -2.60 11.91
N GLN A 93 -9.33 -1.32 12.30
CA GLN A 93 -10.50 -0.64 12.85
C GLN A 93 -11.65 -0.59 11.83
N LEU A 94 -11.38 -0.13 10.61
CA LEU A 94 -12.35 -0.13 9.51
C LEU A 94 -12.87 -1.55 9.21
N PHE A 95 -11.99 -2.56 9.18
CA PHE A 95 -12.35 -3.95 8.89
C PHE A 95 -13.32 -4.52 9.94
N SER A 96 -13.11 -4.16 11.22
CA SER A 96 -14.05 -4.50 12.28
C SER A 96 -15.44 -3.96 11.96
N TYR A 97 -15.54 -2.71 11.51
CA TYR A 97 -16.82 -2.09 11.18
C TYR A 97 -17.48 -2.73 9.96
N MET A 98 -16.71 -3.01 8.90
CA MET A 98 -17.19 -3.71 7.71
C MET A 98 -17.84 -5.06 8.08
N ARG A 99 -17.12 -5.90 8.85
CA ARG A 99 -17.60 -7.23 9.24
C ARG A 99 -18.83 -7.18 10.15
N GLN A 100 -18.82 -6.31 11.16
CA GLN A 100 -19.95 -6.19 12.11
C GLN A 100 -21.21 -5.66 11.42
N LEU A 101 -21.05 -4.76 10.45
CA LEU A 101 -22.16 -4.23 9.65
C LEU A 101 -22.53 -5.09 8.44
N LYS A 102 -21.76 -6.15 8.16
CA LYS A 102 -21.88 -7.00 6.96
C LYS A 102 -21.84 -6.18 5.66
N LEU A 103 -20.90 -5.24 5.60
CA LEU A 103 -20.69 -4.36 4.46
C LEU A 103 -19.50 -4.83 3.63
N GLU A 104 -19.73 -5.00 2.34
CA GLU A 104 -18.70 -5.42 1.39
C GLU A 104 -17.65 -4.34 1.14
N TYR A 105 -17.97 -3.06 1.37
CA TYR A 105 -17.09 -1.94 1.05
C TYR A 105 -16.87 -1.04 2.26
N GLY A 106 -15.59 -0.69 2.47
CA GLY A 106 -15.15 0.26 3.47
C GLY A 106 -14.17 1.26 2.87
N ILE A 107 -14.21 2.49 3.36
CA ILE A 107 -13.35 3.57 2.86
C ILE A 107 -12.60 4.16 4.06
N LEU A 108 -11.27 4.26 3.95
CA LEU A 108 -10.43 4.97 4.91
C LEU A 108 -9.96 6.28 4.28
N ILE A 109 -10.26 7.41 4.92
CA ILE A 109 -9.91 8.74 4.40
C ILE A 109 -8.97 9.44 5.39
N GLY A 110 -7.79 9.83 4.92
CA GLY A 110 -6.83 10.64 5.70
C GLY A 110 -5.94 11.43 4.76
N GLN A 111 -4.64 11.14 4.74
CA GLN A 111 -3.70 11.71 3.75
C GLN A 111 -4.08 11.38 2.29
N GLU A 112 -4.79 10.26 2.11
CA GLU A 112 -5.26 9.70 0.85
C GLU A 112 -6.59 8.96 1.10
N ILE A 113 -7.25 8.51 0.05
CA ILE A 113 -8.42 7.63 0.14
C ILE A 113 -7.99 6.20 -0.16
N GLN A 114 -8.31 5.27 0.73
CA GLN A 114 -8.12 3.83 0.54
C GLN A 114 -9.49 3.13 0.50
N ILE A 115 -9.71 2.31 -0.52
CA ILE A 115 -10.97 1.57 -0.73
C ILE A 115 -10.72 0.08 -0.48
N PHE A 116 -11.48 -0.51 0.43
CA PHE A 116 -11.38 -1.91 0.81
C PHE A 116 -12.62 -2.69 0.42
N TYR A 117 -12.40 -3.98 0.12
CA TYR A 117 -13.45 -4.93 -0.21
C TYR A 117 -13.39 -6.18 0.68
N ASP A 118 -14.52 -6.54 1.29
CA ASP A 118 -14.73 -7.72 2.14
C ASP A 118 -15.99 -8.46 1.71
N GLY A 119 -15.89 -9.19 0.59
CA GLY A 119 -17.02 -9.93 0.03
C GLY A 119 -16.60 -11.21 -0.67
N ASP A 120 -17.60 -11.86 -1.26
CA ASP A 120 -17.53 -13.22 -1.83
C ASP A 120 -16.60 -13.37 -3.06
N LEU A 121 -16.12 -12.28 -3.63
CA LEU A 121 -15.20 -12.32 -4.77
C LEU A 121 -13.74 -12.57 -4.36
N SER A 122 -13.45 -12.57 -3.07
CA SER A 122 -12.13 -12.83 -2.50
C SER A 122 -12.16 -14.06 -1.60
N ASN A 123 -11.11 -14.89 -1.71
CA ASN A 123 -10.88 -16.00 -0.77
C ASN A 123 -9.91 -15.61 0.37
N GLN A 124 -9.54 -14.34 0.47
CA GLN A 124 -8.66 -13.85 1.54
C GLN A 124 -9.45 -13.64 2.83
N GLU A 125 -8.83 -13.96 3.97
CA GLU A 125 -9.46 -13.78 5.29
C GLU A 125 -9.67 -12.30 5.64
N ASP A 126 -8.74 -11.43 5.21
CA ASP A 126 -8.80 -10.00 5.46
C ASP A 126 -9.32 -9.21 4.24
N PRO A 127 -9.98 -8.06 4.47
CA PRO A 127 -10.42 -7.18 3.39
C PRO A 127 -9.28 -6.73 2.49
N ILE A 128 -9.52 -6.74 1.18
CA ILE A 128 -8.52 -6.41 0.16
C ILE A 128 -8.55 -4.91 -0.14
N LEU A 129 -7.37 -4.28 -0.17
CA LEU A 129 -7.21 -2.93 -0.70
C LEU A 129 -7.40 -2.94 -2.23
N LEU A 130 -8.50 -2.38 -2.71
CA LEU A 130 -8.80 -2.27 -4.14
C LEU A 130 -8.07 -1.09 -4.78
N GLU A 131 -8.01 0.06 -4.10
CA GLU A 131 -7.45 1.27 -4.68
C GLU A 131 -6.98 2.26 -3.62
N THR A 132 -5.91 2.99 -3.95
CA THR A 132 -5.40 4.14 -3.22
C THR A 132 -5.42 5.37 -4.11
N ILE A 133 -6.02 6.47 -3.62
CA ILE A 133 -6.29 7.69 -4.37
C ILE A 133 -5.70 8.89 -3.65
N ASN A 134 -4.75 9.56 -4.31
CA ASN A 134 -4.18 10.83 -3.85
C ASN A 134 -5.07 12.00 -4.25
N PHE A 135 -5.18 12.99 -3.36
CA PHE A 135 -5.87 14.26 -3.62
C PHE A 135 -5.09 15.11 -4.63
N THR A 136 -5.38 14.87 -5.89
CA THR A 136 -4.77 15.54 -7.03
C THR A 136 -5.87 15.84 -8.03
N LYS A 137 -5.92 17.08 -8.50
CA LYS A 137 -6.91 17.49 -9.50
C LYS A 137 -6.79 16.59 -10.74
N ASP A 138 -7.93 16.27 -11.32
CA ASP A 138 -8.03 15.47 -12.54
C ASP A 138 -7.44 14.04 -12.43
N ASN A 139 -7.28 13.51 -11.22
CA ASN A 139 -6.86 12.13 -10.98
C ASN A 139 -7.90 11.13 -11.50
N GLU A 140 -7.54 10.29 -12.46
CA GLU A 140 -8.42 9.27 -13.05
C GLU A 140 -9.08 8.35 -12.01
N LYS A 141 -8.33 7.94 -10.97
CA LYS A 141 -8.87 7.12 -9.88
C LYS A 141 -9.91 7.88 -9.06
N GLY A 142 -9.68 9.17 -8.86
CA GLY A 142 -10.62 10.07 -8.19
C GLY A 142 -11.90 10.30 -9.00
N LEU A 143 -11.77 10.47 -10.32
CA LEU A 143 -12.93 10.51 -11.22
C LEU A 143 -13.75 9.22 -11.15
N LYS A 144 -13.06 8.08 -11.12
CA LYS A 144 -13.70 6.77 -10.97
C LYS A 144 -14.36 6.59 -9.61
N PHE A 145 -13.75 7.12 -8.54
CA PHE A 145 -14.35 7.15 -7.21
C PHE A 145 -15.67 7.90 -7.21
N VAL A 146 -15.73 9.10 -7.80
CA VAL A 146 -16.99 9.85 -7.93
C VAL A 146 -18.03 9.06 -8.71
N GLU A 147 -17.63 8.43 -9.82
CA GLU A 147 -18.54 7.60 -10.63
C GLU A 147 -19.14 6.44 -9.81
N LEU A 148 -18.35 5.77 -8.98
CA LEU A 148 -18.78 4.60 -8.21
C LEU A 148 -19.54 4.95 -6.92
N PHE A 149 -19.15 6.03 -6.25
CA PHE A 149 -19.61 6.36 -4.90
C PHE A 149 -20.55 7.57 -4.82
N ALA A 150 -20.81 8.30 -5.91
CA ALA A 150 -21.85 9.33 -5.91
C ALA A 150 -23.26 8.72 -5.87
N LYS A 151 -24.17 9.31 -5.09
CA LYS A 151 -25.52 8.77 -4.85
C LYS A 151 -26.29 8.47 -6.12
N GLY A 152 -26.24 9.35 -7.11
CA GLY A 152 -26.99 9.22 -8.37
C GLY A 152 -26.49 8.11 -9.29
N SER A 153 -25.21 7.72 -9.19
CA SER A 153 -24.59 6.67 -9.99
C SER A 153 -24.26 5.41 -9.19
N PHE A 154 -24.46 5.43 -7.87
CA PHE A 154 -24.15 4.32 -6.99
C PHE A 154 -24.97 3.08 -7.36
N ASN A 155 -24.26 2.04 -7.78
CA ASN A 155 -24.84 0.80 -8.26
C ASN A 155 -23.95 -0.38 -7.84
N ARG A 156 -24.58 -1.43 -7.29
CA ARG A 156 -23.89 -2.66 -6.89
C ARG A 156 -23.23 -3.38 -8.06
N GLU A 157 -23.83 -3.39 -9.24
CA GLU A 157 -23.27 -4.07 -10.41
C GLU A 157 -22.03 -3.35 -10.94
N SER A 158 -22.06 -2.01 -11.02
CA SER A 158 -20.90 -1.19 -11.39
C SER A 158 -19.75 -1.38 -10.41
N LEU A 159 -20.02 -1.38 -9.10
CA LEU A 159 -19.03 -1.68 -8.06
C LEU A 159 -18.49 -3.11 -8.19
N LYS A 160 -19.35 -4.10 -8.40
CA LYS A 160 -18.94 -5.50 -8.59
C LYS A 160 -18.02 -5.66 -9.80
N SER A 161 -18.36 -5.08 -10.95
CA SER A 161 -17.52 -5.12 -12.15
C SER A 161 -16.18 -4.41 -11.95
N TYR A 162 -16.18 -3.29 -11.21
CA TYR A 162 -14.95 -2.61 -10.81
C TYR A 162 -14.08 -3.52 -9.91
N THR A 163 -14.68 -4.14 -8.89
CA THR A 163 -14.00 -5.05 -7.95
C THR A 163 -13.40 -6.25 -8.67
N ILE A 164 -14.14 -6.92 -9.56
CA ILE A 164 -13.60 -8.03 -10.37
C ILE A 164 -12.39 -7.57 -11.19
N SER A 165 -12.46 -6.38 -11.78
CA SER A 165 -11.36 -5.84 -12.58
C SER A 165 -10.15 -5.48 -11.73
N ALA A 166 -10.35 -4.94 -10.53
CA ALA A 166 -9.31 -4.63 -9.56
C ALA A 166 -8.63 -5.92 -9.05
N LEU A 167 -9.42 -6.92 -8.64
CA LEU A 167 -8.92 -8.22 -8.18
C LEU A 167 -8.11 -8.94 -9.26
N LYS A 168 -8.56 -8.93 -10.53
CA LYS A 168 -7.77 -9.48 -11.64
C LYS A 168 -6.41 -8.80 -11.78
N LYS A 169 -6.35 -7.48 -11.63
CA LYS A 169 -5.09 -6.73 -11.67
C LYS A 169 -4.17 -7.09 -10.49
N ILE A 170 -4.73 -7.22 -9.29
CA ILE A 170 -4.00 -7.61 -8.08
C ILE A 170 -3.45 -9.03 -8.24
N ASN A 171 -4.30 -10.01 -8.55
CA ASN A 171 -3.90 -11.40 -8.74
C ASN A 171 -2.83 -11.54 -9.83
N ARG A 172 -2.97 -10.85 -10.96
CA ARG A 172 -1.94 -10.88 -12.02
C ARG A 172 -0.60 -10.33 -11.57
N ARG A 173 -0.57 -9.28 -10.73
CA ARG A 173 0.68 -8.75 -10.15
C ARG A 173 1.30 -9.74 -9.18
N GLU A 174 0.48 -10.39 -8.35
CA GLU A 174 0.94 -11.43 -7.42
C GLU A 174 1.48 -12.66 -8.14
N GLU A 175 0.76 -13.16 -9.15
CA GLU A 175 1.18 -14.24 -10.05
C GLU A 175 2.49 -13.89 -10.75
N HIS A 176 2.61 -12.66 -11.27
CA HIS A 176 3.85 -12.18 -11.89
C HIS A 176 5.02 -12.19 -10.89
N LYS A 177 4.79 -11.68 -9.66
CA LYS A 177 5.81 -11.67 -8.60
C LYS A 177 6.21 -13.10 -8.20
N PHE A 178 5.24 -14.00 -8.07
CA PHE A 178 5.45 -15.40 -7.74
C PHE A 178 6.22 -16.13 -8.85
N LEU A 179 5.80 -15.95 -10.11
CA LEU A 179 6.47 -16.53 -11.27
C LEU A 179 7.91 -16.02 -11.39
N THR A 180 8.13 -14.71 -11.22
CA THR A 180 9.47 -14.11 -11.22
C THR A 180 10.34 -14.74 -10.13
N LYS A 181 9.82 -14.85 -8.89
CA LYS A 181 10.52 -15.51 -7.78
C LYS A 181 10.85 -16.97 -8.10
N LYS A 182 9.92 -17.70 -8.72
CA LYS A 182 10.11 -19.10 -9.11
C LYS A 182 11.19 -19.24 -10.19
N LEU A 183 11.19 -18.40 -11.22
CA LEU A 183 12.17 -18.42 -12.30
C LEU A 183 13.59 -18.06 -11.81
N LEU A 184 13.71 -17.18 -10.80
CA LEU A 184 14.98 -16.79 -10.20
C LEU A 184 15.50 -17.78 -9.15
N SER A 185 14.72 -18.79 -8.78
CA SER A 185 15.09 -19.74 -7.73
C SER A 185 16.17 -20.73 -8.19
N GLU A 186 17.02 -21.17 -7.26
CA GLU A 186 18.05 -22.18 -7.52
C GLU A 186 17.44 -23.51 -7.99
N SER A 187 16.25 -23.87 -7.50
CA SER A 187 15.56 -25.10 -7.93
C SER A 187 15.19 -25.06 -9.40
N TYR A 188 14.81 -23.90 -9.92
CA TYR A 188 14.55 -23.74 -11.35
C TYR A 188 15.85 -23.73 -12.17
N GLN A 189 16.94 -23.16 -11.65
CA GLN A 189 18.26 -23.26 -12.31
C GLN A 189 18.73 -24.72 -12.44
N ASN A 190 18.50 -25.55 -11.41
CA ASN A 190 18.76 -26.99 -11.50
C ASN A 190 17.88 -27.66 -12.56
N LYS A 191 16.61 -27.26 -12.66
CA LYS A 191 15.72 -27.75 -13.71
C LYS A 191 16.22 -27.38 -15.12
N ILE A 192 16.81 -26.19 -15.29
CA ILE A 192 17.47 -25.81 -16.55
C ILE A 192 18.69 -26.69 -16.84
N ARG A 193 19.52 -27.00 -15.83
CA ARG A 193 20.64 -27.95 -16.00
C ARG A 193 20.17 -29.31 -16.49
N GLU A 194 19.13 -29.86 -15.88
CA GLU A 194 18.55 -31.14 -16.31
C GLU A 194 17.99 -31.08 -17.73
N LEU A 195 17.34 -29.97 -18.11
CA LEU A 195 16.84 -29.79 -19.48
C LEU A 195 17.98 -29.73 -20.50
N ILE A 196 19.07 -29.03 -20.19
CA ILE A 196 20.26 -29.00 -21.04
C ILE A 196 20.86 -30.40 -21.18
N LYS A 197 20.97 -31.16 -20.07
CA LYS A 197 21.42 -32.54 -20.11
C LYS A 197 20.55 -33.40 -21.03
N GLN A 198 19.23 -33.29 -20.90
CA GLN A 198 18.27 -34.03 -21.72
C GLN A 198 18.37 -33.71 -23.22
N ASP A 199 18.64 -32.45 -23.56
CA ASP A 199 18.79 -32.00 -24.95
C ASP A 199 19.98 -32.69 -25.64
N PHE A 200 21.10 -32.86 -24.93
CA PHE A 200 22.34 -33.43 -25.48
C PHE A 200 22.47 -34.95 -25.36
N LEU A 201 21.58 -35.64 -24.63
CA LEU A 201 21.64 -37.10 -24.43
C LEU A 201 21.52 -37.92 -25.72
N ASN A 202 20.98 -37.34 -26.80
CA ASN A 202 20.87 -38.02 -28.10
C ASN A 202 22.19 -37.99 -28.90
N GLU A 203 23.11 -37.10 -28.54
CA GLU A 203 24.36 -36.85 -29.28
C GLU A 203 25.61 -37.25 -28.49
N TYR A 204 25.55 -37.14 -27.16
CA TYR A 204 26.69 -37.36 -26.26
C TYR A 204 26.31 -38.30 -25.11
N ASP A 205 27.30 -39.00 -24.56
CA ASP A 205 27.09 -39.82 -23.36
C ASP A 205 26.89 -38.94 -22.11
N GLY A 206 26.18 -39.48 -21.12
CA GLY A 206 25.82 -38.74 -19.91
C GLY A 206 27.02 -38.31 -19.06
N GLU A 207 28.13 -39.05 -19.08
CA GLU A 207 29.31 -38.74 -18.26
C GLU A 207 30.05 -37.52 -18.81
N LEU A 208 30.22 -37.45 -20.14
CA LEU A 208 30.79 -36.31 -20.82
C LEU A 208 29.96 -35.05 -20.59
N ILE A 209 28.63 -35.16 -20.71
CA ILE A 209 27.71 -34.03 -20.46
C ILE A 209 27.83 -33.52 -19.02
N ASP A 210 27.88 -34.43 -18.04
CA ASP A 210 28.01 -34.07 -16.61
C ASP A 210 29.37 -33.43 -16.30
N ALA A 211 30.45 -33.89 -16.94
CA ALA A 211 31.78 -33.28 -16.80
C ALA A 211 31.78 -31.83 -17.30
N VAL A 212 31.22 -31.58 -18.49
CA VAL A 212 31.12 -30.24 -19.07
C VAL A 212 30.21 -29.34 -18.23
N LEU A 213 29.05 -29.82 -17.79
CA LEU A 213 28.11 -29.02 -16.99
C LEU A 213 28.65 -28.61 -15.61
N LYS A 214 29.65 -29.32 -15.07
CA LYS A 214 30.35 -28.91 -13.84
C LYS A 214 31.23 -27.68 -14.04
N GLU A 215 31.75 -27.49 -15.24
CA GLU A 215 32.60 -26.34 -15.59
C GLU A 215 31.79 -25.11 -16.03
N VAL A 216 30.51 -25.31 -16.36
CA VAL A 216 29.62 -24.26 -16.85
C VAL A 216 28.79 -23.65 -15.72
N LYS A 217 28.88 -22.32 -15.57
CA LYS A 217 28.00 -21.56 -14.68
C LYS A 217 26.73 -21.12 -15.42
N ILE A 218 25.58 -21.56 -14.93
CA ILE A 218 24.25 -21.13 -15.40
C ILE A 218 23.63 -20.25 -14.32
N GLU A 219 23.20 -19.04 -14.71
CA GLU A 219 22.62 -18.06 -13.78
C GLU A 219 21.46 -17.33 -14.48
N ILE A 220 20.27 -17.31 -13.85
CA ILE A 220 19.13 -16.55 -14.33
C ILE A 220 19.07 -15.26 -13.52
N LYS A 221 19.22 -14.12 -14.19
CA LYS A 221 19.14 -12.80 -13.56
C LYS A 221 17.93 -12.06 -14.10
N GLN A 222 17.30 -11.30 -13.22
CA GLN A 222 16.35 -10.30 -13.66
C GLN A 222 17.10 -9.25 -14.47
N LYS A 223 16.56 -8.87 -15.63
CA LYS A 223 17.10 -7.73 -16.37
C LYS A 223 16.96 -6.51 -15.47
N ASN A 224 18.09 -5.91 -15.09
CA ASN A 224 18.07 -4.59 -14.45
C ASN A 224 17.23 -3.67 -15.35
N THR A 225 16.38 -2.85 -14.75
CA THR A 225 15.71 -1.75 -15.43
C THR A 225 16.75 -0.65 -15.71
N GLU A 226 17.76 -0.94 -16.53
CA GLU A 226 18.76 0.02 -17.01
C GLU A 226 18.25 0.78 -18.26
N GLN A 227 16.95 1.13 -18.28
CA GLN A 227 16.34 1.94 -19.33
C GLN A 227 15.46 3.11 -18.84
N ASN A 228 15.66 3.59 -17.60
CA ASN A 228 15.08 4.86 -17.15
C ASN A 228 16.10 5.88 -16.58
N LEU A 229 17.36 5.79 -17.01
CA LEU A 229 18.35 6.87 -16.83
C LEU A 229 18.99 7.27 -18.17
N ARG A 230 18.20 7.31 -19.25
CA ARG A 230 18.60 8.08 -20.43
C ARG A 230 18.26 9.54 -20.17
N GLU A 231 19.29 10.25 -19.70
CA GLU A 231 19.55 11.67 -19.94
C GLU A 231 18.33 12.60 -19.86
N LEU A 232 18.03 13.09 -18.65
CA LEU A 232 17.41 14.40 -18.52
C LEU A 232 18.40 15.44 -19.07
N PRO A 233 17.97 16.37 -19.94
CA PRO A 233 18.84 17.40 -20.48
C PRO A 233 19.49 18.20 -19.36
N LYS A 234 20.83 18.18 -19.30
CA LYS A 234 21.63 19.13 -18.53
C LYS A 234 21.46 20.51 -19.14
N ASN A 235 20.36 21.20 -18.82
CA ASN A 235 20.21 22.63 -19.00
C ASN A 235 18.99 23.11 -18.20
N GLN A 236 19.18 23.24 -16.89
CA GLN A 236 18.47 24.17 -15.99
C GLN A 236 19.00 23.99 -14.55
N LEU A 237 20.30 24.21 -14.36
CA LEU A 237 20.87 24.53 -13.05
C LEU A 237 21.27 26.01 -13.10
N ASN A 238 20.30 26.86 -12.80
CA ASN A 238 20.52 28.22 -12.32
C ASN A 238 19.17 28.81 -11.89
N GLN A 239 18.65 28.34 -10.75
CA GLN A 239 17.93 29.19 -9.81
C GLN A 239 18.20 28.64 -8.40
N GLN A 240 19.13 29.30 -7.70
CA GLN A 240 19.17 29.27 -6.24
C GLN A 240 17.90 29.96 -5.74
N GLY A 241 17.15 29.30 -4.87
CA GLY A 241 15.98 29.91 -4.23
C GLY A 241 15.20 28.94 -3.35
N ASN A 242 15.64 28.82 -2.09
CA ASN A 242 14.91 28.34 -0.90
C ASN A 242 14.15 27.01 -1.01
N ILE A 243 14.77 25.94 -0.51
CA ILE A 243 14.07 24.72 -0.09
C ILE A 243 13.43 25.00 1.27
N ASP A 244 12.11 25.13 1.26
CA ASP A 244 11.26 25.13 2.45
C ASP A 244 11.23 23.70 3.02
N HIS A 245 11.92 23.48 4.15
CA HIS A 245 11.98 22.18 4.80
C HIS A 245 10.68 21.91 5.58
N SER A 246 9.65 21.41 4.88
CA SER A 246 8.60 20.61 5.53
C SER A 246 9.19 19.24 5.94
N PRO A 247 8.89 18.72 7.14
CA PRO A 247 9.54 17.52 7.67
C PRO A 247 8.97 16.25 7.01
N ALA A 248 9.45 15.91 5.81
CA ALA A 248 9.20 14.60 5.23
C ALA A 248 9.78 13.52 6.16
N THR A 249 8.98 12.50 6.47
CA THR A 249 9.48 11.33 7.22
C THR A 249 10.27 10.44 6.28
N LEU A 250 11.40 9.87 6.74
CA LEU A 250 12.19 8.94 5.93
C LEU A 250 11.31 7.77 5.46
N PRO A 251 11.22 7.51 4.14
CA PRO A 251 10.52 6.34 3.60
C PRO A 251 11.23 5.05 4.02
N ILE A 252 10.50 4.15 4.69
CA ILE A 252 10.99 2.84 5.12
C ILE A 252 10.04 1.78 4.56
N GLU A 253 10.56 0.89 3.74
CA GLU A 253 9.83 -0.25 3.16
C GLU A 253 10.27 -1.56 3.83
N LEU A 254 9.32 -2.45 4.11
CA LEU A 254 9.58 -3.76 4.70
C LEU A 254 9.39 -4.89 3.66
N ASN A 255 10.13 -5.97 3.81
CA ASN A 255 9.93 -7.22 3.10
C ASN A 255 10.04 -8.43 4.05
N PRO A 256 8.93 -9.11 4.39
CA PRO A 256 7.57 -8.89 3.89
C PRO A 256 7.00 -7.50 4.19
N SER A 257 6.11 -6.99 3.34
CA SER A 257 5.56 -5.63 3.45
C SER A 257 4.55 -5.46 4.60
N SER A 258 3.93 -6.55 5.05
CA SER A 258 3.12 -6.56 6.27
C SER A 258 4.03 -6.44 7.50
N GLU A 259 3.89 -5.38 8.29
CA GLU A 259 4.68 -5.19 9.51
C GLU A 259 4.46 -6.35 10.50
N SER A 260 3.23 -6.86 10.63
CA SER A 260 2.93 -8.01 11.49
C SER A 260 3.64 -9.28 11.04
N GLU A 261 3.67 -9.54 9.72
CA GLU A 261 4.39 -10.71 9.20
C GLU A 261 5.90 -10.53 9.30
N PHE A 262 6.40 -9.34 8.98
CA PHE A 262 7.81 -8.98 9.15
C PHE A 262 8.23 -9.17 10.61
N LYS A 263 7.44 -8.67 11.56
CA LYS A 263 7.67 -8.80 13.00
C LYS A 263 7.71 -10.26 13.43
N ARG A 264 6.72 -11.07 13.03
CA ARG A 264 6.68 -12.52 13.32
C ARG A 264 7.94 -13.22 12.81
N ARG A 265 8.38 -12.91 11.59
CA ARG A 265 9.60 -13.49 11.01
C ARG A 265 10.88 -12.95 11.66
N LEU A 266 10.93 -11.68 12.03
CA LEU A 266 12.06 -11.07 12.74
C LEU A 266 12.22 -11.68 14.15
N LEU A 267 11.12 -11.96 14.83
CA LEU A 267 11.13 -12.59 16.16
C LEU A 267 11.69 -14.01 16.10
N SER A 268 11.42 -14.74 15.02
CA SER A 268 11.94 -16.10 14.78
C SER A 268 13.41 -16.10 14.34
N THR A 269 13.78 -15.23 13.40
CA THR A 269 15.13 -15.22 12.80
C THR A 269 16.15 -14.39 13.58
N LYS A 270 15.68 -13.43 14.39
CA LYS A 270 16.47 -12.40 15.10
C LYS A 270 17.46 -11.65 14.21
N LYS A 271 17.21 -11.60 12.90
CA LYS A 271 18.11 -11.01 11.91
C LYS A 271 17.32 -10.42 10.74
N ALA A 272 17.72 -9.25 10.29
CA ALA A 272 17.23 -8.61 9.07
C ALA A 272 18.37 -7.87 8.34
N TYR A 273 18.11 -7.41 7.13
CA TYR A 273 19.04 -6.67 6.28
C TYR A 273 18.45 -5.30 5.97
N ILE A 274 19.19 -4.25 6.30
CA ILE A 274 18.81 -2.86 6.07
C ILE A 274 19.61 -2.35 4.87
N THR A 275 18.92 -2.06 3.77
CA THR A 275 19.49 -1.48 2.56
C THR A 275 19.11 0.00 2.50
N THR A 276 20.11 0.87 2.56
CA THR A 276 19.96 2.33 2.49
C THR A 276 20.29 2.78 1.07
N PHE A 277 19.39 3.56 0.47
CA PHE A 277 19.56 4.17 -0.86
C PHE A 277 19.89 5.65 -0.67
N TYR A 278 20.86 6.15 -1.43
CA TYR A 278 21.30 7.54 -1.36
C TYR A 278 20.98 8.27 -2.66
N ASN A 279 20.78 9.59 -2.57
CA ASN A 279 20.45 10.47 -3.69
C ASN A 279 21.51 10.48 -4.81
N ASN A 280 22.75 10.06 -4.50
CA ASN A 280 23.83 9.91 -5.48
C ASN A 280 23.81 8.55 -6.23
N GLY A 281 22.76 7.75 -6.04
CA GLY A 281 22.57 6.43 -6.65
C GLY A 281 23.33 5.29 -5.96
N THR A 282 24.12 5.56 -4.92
CA THR A 282 24.80 4.50 -4.16
C THR A 282 23.84 3.78 -3.21
N THR A 283 24.17 2.54 -2.87
CA THR A 283 23.42 1.76 -1.88
C THR A 283 24.35 1.14 -0.85
N LYS A 284 23.88 1.02 0.39
CA LYS A 284 24.62 0.37 1.48
C LYS A 284 23.72 -0.59 2.23
N GLN A 285 24.11 -1.86 2.27
CA GLN A 285 23.42 -2.88 3.07
C GLN A 285 24.16 -3.11 4.40
N LYS A 286 23.41 -3.15 5.50
CA LYS A 286 23.90 -3.53 6.84
C LYS A 286 23.02 -4.63 7.42
N VAL A 287 23.62 -5.52 8.19
CA VAL A 287 22.85 -6.54 8.96
C VAL A 287 22.28 -5.90 10.21
N TRP A 288 20.98 -6.04 10.42
CA TRP A 288 20.32 -5.78 11.69
C TRP A 288 20.29 -7.05 12.52
N ASN A 289 21.14 -7.09 13.55
CA ASN A 289 21.06 -8.10 14.59
C ASN A 289 19.99 -7.68 15.63
N ALA A 290 18.89 -8.42 15.71
CA ALA A 290 17.71 -8.11 16.50
C ALA A 290 17.55 -9.04 17.73
N LEU A 291 18.66 -9.50 18.34
CA LEU A 291 18.65 -10.39 19.51
C LEU A 291 17.81 -9.86 20.69
N ARG A 292 17.73 -8.54 20.87
CA ARG A 292 16.94 -7.89 21.94
C ARG A 292 15.51 -7.53 21.53
N PHE A 293 15.09 -7.87 20.32
CA PHE A 293 13.76 -7.56 19.81
C PHE A 293 12.74 -8.57 20.38
N GLY A 294 11.75 -8.09 21.11
CA GLY A 294 10.71 -8.90 21.78
C GLY A 294 9.31 -8.65 21.23
N GLU A 295 8.31 -9.39 21.74
CA GLU A 295 6.92 -9.30 21.28
C GLU A 295 6.34 -7.88 21.44
N ASP A 296 6.76 -7.12 22.45
CA ASP A 296 6.31 -5.73 22.65
C ASP A 296 7.09 -4.71 21.82
N SER A 297 8.13 -5.14 21.09
CA SER A 297 8.95 -4.23 20.28
C SER A 297 8.22 -3.76 19.02
N ASN A 298 8.37 -2.47 18.71
CA ASN A 298 7.84 -1.88 17.47
C ASN A 298 8.93 -1.88 16.39
N VAL A 299 8.64 -2.44 15.20
CA VAL A 299 9.62 -2.61 14.12
C VAL A 299 10.07 -1.25 13.60
N LEU A 300 9.11 -0.42 13.18
CA LEU A 300 9.39 0.90 12.61
C LEU A 300 10.01 1.85 13.63
N GLY A 301 9.59 1.80 14.89
CA GLY A 301 10.17 2.59 15.99
C GLY A 301 11.64 2.24 16.23
N ASN A 302 12.01 0.96 16.15
CA ASN A 302 13.41 0.53 16.29
C ASN A 302 14.27 0.95 15.09
N LEU A 303 13.69 0.97 13.89
CA LEU A 303 14.37 1.49 12.70
C LEU A 303 14.54 3.01 12.82
N ARG A 304 13.49 3.76 13.13
CA ARG A 304 13.50 5.23 13.23
C ARG A 304 14.35 5.77 14.38
N SER A 305 14.61 4.97 15.42
CA SER A 305 15.48 5.39 16.54
C SER A 305 16.97 5.37 16.20
N ARG A 306 17.37 4.74 15.09
CA ARG A 306 18.75 4.73 14.59
C ARG A 306 19.19 6.13 14.23
N SER A 307 20.40 6.52 14.66
CA SER A 307 20.92 7.88 14.50
C SER A 307 20.86 8.38 13.06
N GLU A 308 21.20 7.52 12.09
CA GLU A 308 21.19 7.87 10.67
C GLU A 308 19.78 8.07 10.08
N PHE A 309 18.71 7.60 10.74
CA PHE A 309 17.33 7.64 10.23
C PHE A 309 16.45 8.68 10.94
N ARG A 310 17.02 9.41 11.91
CA ARG A 310 16.33 10.47 12.63
C ARG A 310 16.09 11.68 11.73
N ASN A 311 15.01 12.39 11.99
CA ASN A 311 14.67 13.60 11.24
C ASN A 311 15.82 14.62 11.30
N GLY A 312 16.19 15.19 10.14
CA GLY A 312 17.32 16.10 9.96
C GLY A 312 18.63 15.39 9.62
N GLU A 313 18.86 14.17 10.11
CA GLU A 313 20.12 13.45 9.87
C GLU A 313 20.10 12.67 8.56
N TRP A 314 18.99 12.01 8.24
CA TRP A 314 18.88 11.25 7.00
C TRP A 314 18.97 12.15 5.75
N GLN A 315 18.46 13.38 5.84
CA GLN A 315 18.58 14.38 4.78
C GLN A 315 20.03 14.88 4.62
N LYS A 316 20.75 15.13 5.72
CA LYS A 316 22.18 15.52 5.68
C LYS A 316 23.04 14.44 5.06
N LEU A 317 22.73 13.17 5.34
CA LEU A 317 23.42 12.02 4.78
C LEU A 317 23.01 11.73 3.33
N GLY A 318 22.04 12.47 2.77
CA GLY A 318 21.54 12.27 1.42
C GLY A 318 20.85 10.93 1.23
N ILE A 319 20.24 10.38 2.29
CA ILE A 319 19.46 9.16 2.21
C ILE A 319 18.14 9.47 1.50
N GLU A 320 17.76 8.62 0.55
CA GLU A 320 16.50 8.75 -0.20
C GLU A 320 15.41 7.88 0.43
N LYS A 321 15.75 6.61 0.70
CA LYS A 321 14.85 5.61 1.27
C LYS A 321 15.60 4.46 1.92
N VAL A 322 14.91 3.71 2.76
CA VAL A 322 15.42 2.50 3.41
C VAL A 322 14.51 1.33 3.08
N TYR A 323 15.11 0.21 2.71
CA TYR A 323 14.43 -1.06 2.50
C TYR A 323 14.95 -2.10 3.50
N VAL A 324 14.06 -2.77 4.21
CA VAL A 324 14.43 -3.75 5.23
C VAL A 324 13.83 -5.10 4.91
N SER A 325 14.67 -6.13 4.78
CA SER A 325 14.25 -7.50 4.44
C SER A 325 14.67 -8.52 5.49
N ILE A 326 13.86 -9.56 5.69
CA ILE A 326 14.24 -10.74 6.49
C ILE A 326 15.20 -11.63 5.71
N ASP A 327 14.92 -11.79 4.42
CA ASP A 327 15.75 -12.57 3.50
C ASP A 327 16.85 -11.68 2.92
N LYS A 328 18.03 -12.27 2.66
CA LYS A 328 19.20 -11.53 2.16
C LYS A 328 19.02 -11.04 0.74
#